data_AF-A0AAE4JIF6-F1
#
_entry.id   AF-A0AAE4JIF6-F1
#
_cell.length_a   1.000
_cell.length_b   1.000
_cell.length_c   1.000
_cell.angle_alpha   90.00
_cell.angle_beta   90.00
_cell.angle_gamma   90.00
#
_symmetry.space_group_name_H-M   'P 1'
#
loop_
_entity.id
_entity.type
_entity.pdbx_description
1 polymer ?
#
loop_
_entity_poly.entity_id
_entity_poly.type
_entity_poly.pdbx_seq_one_letter_code
_entity_poly.pdbx_strand_id
1 'polypeptide(L)'
;MSQEDRSEALIEVLEELEQSDIGFVLVGGYAISQFEARFSTDLDRLGCRQTKAEWSFDYLRTHSSPTTISGGTQSTTARAADGEVLVAAKLHSGRKTDLADVLAAIPSINLDMVETHLHRGDADALRDQLSEAQTFIEEGGLDHRFKSMFGQSSASAEDIETLLEFLKRQQE
;
A
#
# COMPACT_ATOMS: atom_id res chain seq x y z
N MET A 1 -2.86 -25.59 -3.42
CA MET A 1 -1.59 -24.87 -3.21
C MET A 1 -1.66 -24.17 -1.88
N SER A 2 -0.63 -24.36 -1.06
CA SER A 2 -0.49 -23.72 0.25
C SER A 2 -0.17 -22.21 0.09
N GLN A 3 -0.09 -21.46 1.20
CA GLN A 3 0.46 -20.08 1.16
C GLN A 3 1.96 -20.08 0.85
N GLU A 4 2.67 -21.11 1.30
CA GLU A 4 4.09 -21.30 1.08
C GLU A 4 4.38 -21.56 -0.40
N ASP A 5 3.67 -22.51 -1.02
CA ASP A 5 3.82 -22.84 -2.45
C ASP A 5 3.59 -21.61 -3.35
N ARG A 6 2.63 -20.75 -2.97
CA ARG A 6 2.32 -19.52 -3.72
C ARG A 6 3.38 -18.44 -3.53
N SER A 7 3.98 -18.38 -2.34
CA SER A 7 5.02 -17.42 -2.03
C SER A 7 6.32 -17.80 -2.73
N GLU A 8 6.67 -19.09 -2.78
CA GLU A 8 7.84 -19.58 -3.51
C GLU A 8 7.68 -19.43 -5.02
N ALA A 9 6.51 -19.76 -5.58
CA ALA A 9 6.23 -19.55 -7.00
C ALA A 9 6.33 -18.06 -7.39
N LEU A 10 6.01 -17.12 -6.49
CA LEU A 10 6.22 -15.70 -6.73
C LEU A 10 7.71 -15.36 -6.85
N ILE A 11 8.55 -15.93 -5.98
CA ILE A 11 10.01 -15.72 -6.03
C ILE A 11 10.56 -16.21 -7.36
N GLU A 12 10.18 -17.40 -7.80
CA GLU A 12 10.60 -17.95 -9.10
C GLU A 12 10.21 -17.03 -10.26
N VAL A 13 8.96 -16.54 -10.29
CA VAL A 13 8.50 -15.61 -11.34
C VAL A 13 9.26 -14.28 -11.30
N LEU A 14 9.51 -13.72 -10.12
CA LEU A 14 10.28 -12.48 -9.98
C LEU A 14 11.72 -12.66 -10.47
N GLU A 15 12.35 -13.80 -10.18
CA GLU A 15 13.69 -14.12 -10.69
C GLU A 15 13.73 -14.26 -12.21
N GLU A 16 12.72 -14.91 -12.81
CA GLU A 16 12.60 -15.00 -14.27
C GLU A 16 12.38 -13.63 -14.91
N LEU A 17 11.56 -12.77 -14.29
CA LEU A 17 11.31 -11.41 -14.78
C LEU A 17 12.56 -10.53 -14.69
N GLU A 18 13.33 -10.59 -13.60
CA GLU A 18 14.60 -9.87 -13.45
C GLU A 18 15.67 -10.33 -14.46
N GLN A 19 15.59 -11.58 -14.93
CA GLN A 19 16.46 -12.11 -15.98
C GLN A 19 15.97 -11.81 -17.41
N SER A 20 14.76 -11.27 -17.54
CA SER A 20 14.14 -10.95 -18.83
C SER A 20 14.37 -9.48 -19.24
N ASP A 21 14.09 -9.15 -20.50
CA ASP A 21 14.06 -7.76 -20.97
C ASP A 21 12.72 -7.05 -20.65
N ILE A 22 11.85 -7.67 -19.85
CA ILE A 22 10.53 -7.12 -19.49
C ILE A 22 10.69 -6.19 -18.28
N GLY A 23 10.45 -4.91 -18.49
CA GLY A 23 10.38 -3.95 -17.39
C GLY A 23 9.15 -4.18 -16.52
N PHE A 24 9.33 -4.33 -15.21
CA PHE A 24 8.24 -4.47 -14.26
C PHE A 24 8.47 -3.65 -12.98
N VAL A 25 7.40 -3.43 -12.23
CA VAL A 25 7.42 -2.85 -10.88
C VAL A 25 6.43 -3.65 -10.04
N LEU A 26 6.89 -4.21 -8.94
CA LEU A 26 6.02 -4.90 -7.98
C LEU A 26 5.18 -3.88 -7.21
N VAL A 27 3.86 -4.10 -7.20
CA VAL A 27 2.87 -3.33 -6.43
C VAL A 27 2.10 -4.24 -5.49
N GLY A 28 1.45 -3.68 -4.47
CA GLY A 28 0.56 -4.44 -3.57
C GLY A 28 1.20 -4.83 -2.23
N GLY A 29 0.62 -5.83 -1.55
CA GLY A 29 0.95 -6.15 -0.15
C GLY A 29 2.40 -6.58 0.10
N TYR A 30 3.08 -7.13 -0.90
CA TYR A 30 4.51 -7.46 -0.83
C TYR A 30 5.41 -6.22 -0.83
N ALA A 31 4.95 -5.11 -1.41
CA ALA A 31 5.71 -3.87 -1.48
C ALA A 31 5.48 -2.96 -0.25
N ILE A 32 4.37 -3.14 0.47
CA ILE A 32 4.05 -2.36 1.68
C ILE A 32 4.37 -3.12 2.97
N SER A 33 4.20 -4.44 2.98
CA SER A 33 4.33 -5.22 4.22
C SER A 33 5.49 -6.22 4.12
N GLN A 34 6.48 -6.03 4.99
CA GLN A 34 7.39 -7.11 5.41
C GLN A 34 6.67 -8.14 6.31
N PHE A 35 5.38 -7.93 6.65
CA PHE A 35 4.72 -8.63 7.76
C PHE A 35 3.46 -9.45 7.46
N GLU A 36 2.82 -9.38 6.29
CA GLU A 36 1.89 -10.44 5.84
C GLU A 36 1.42 -10.10 4.42
N ALA A 37 2.16 -10.61 3.45
CA ALA A 37 1.95 -10.24 2.06
C ALA A 37 0.58 -10.73 1.54
N ARG A 38 -0.24 -9.78 1.07
CA ARG A 38 -1.48 -10.06 0.34
C ARG A 38 -1.25 -9.81 -1.14
N PHE A 39 -1.48 -10.86 -1.94
CA PHE A 39 -1.31 -10.85 -3.39
C PHE A 39 -2.23 -9.81 -4.04
N SER A 40 -1.65 -8.86 -4.76
CA SER A 40 -2.33 -8.09 -5.81
C SER A 40 -1.31 -7.87 -6.91
N THR A 41 -1.56 -8.44 -8.09
CA THR A 41 -0.75 -8.22 -9.29
C THR A 41 -1.57 -7.36 -10.24
N ASP A 42 -1.34 -6.05 -10.24
CA ASP A 42 -1.88 -5.16 -11.26
C ASP A 42 -0.83 -5.03 -12.37
N LEU A 43 -1.19 -5.45 -13.59
CA LEU A 43 -0.36 -5.28 -14.79
C LEU A 43 -0.79 -3.98 -15.50
N ASP A 44 0.18 -3.23 -16.01
CA ASP A 44 0.08 -1.98 -16.80
C ASP A 44 -0.17 -0.67 -16.04
N ARG A 45 -1.18 -0.58 -15.16
CA ARG A 45 -1.53 0.68 -14.47
C ARG A 45 -2.08 0.42 -13.08
N LEU A 46 -1.66 1.23 -12.11
CA LEU A 46 -2.32 1.28 -10.80
C LEU A 46 -3.38 2.39 -10.86
N GLY A 47 -4.59 2.12 -10.39
CA GLY A 47 -5.63 3.13 -10.41
C GLY A 47 -6.79 2.85 -9.46
N CYS A 48 -7.48 3.92 -9.06
CA CYS A 48 -8.68 3.86 -8.26
C CYS A 48 -9.87 4.41 -9.06
N ARG A 49 -10.84 3.55 -9.35
CA ARG A 49 -12.03 3.91 -10.12
C ARG A 49 -12.90 4.94 -9.40
N GLN A 50 -12.98 4.87 -8.07
CA GLN A 50 -13.82 5.73 -7.23
C GLN A 50 -13.40 7.19 -7.34
N THR A 51 -12.09 7.43 -7.36
CA THR A 51 -11.49 8.76 -7.41
C THR A 51 -10.91 9.10 -8.78
N LYS A 52 -11.01 8.19 -9.76
CA LYS A 52 -10.36 8.30 -11.08
C LYS A 52 -8.85 8.55 -11.02
N ALA A 53 -8.21 8.25 -9.90
CA ALA A 53 -6.77 8.40 -9.73
C ALA A 53 -6.04 7.29 -10.50
N GLU A 54 -4.94 7.65 -11.15
CA GLU A 54 -4.11 6.73 -11.93
C GLU A 54 -2.62 7.01 -11.70
N TRP A 55 -1.83 5.94 -11.71
CA TRP A 55 -0.37 5.96 -11.75
C TRP A 55 0.07 5.13 -12.97
N SER A 56 0.74 5.78 -13.91
CA SER A 56 1.31 5.10 -15.09
C SER A 56 2.48 4.21 -14.67
N PHE A 57 2.80 3.24 -15.52
CA PHE A 57 4.02 2.44 -15.37
C PHE A 57 5.28 3.30 -15.20
N ASP A 58 5.50 4.32 -16.05
CA ASP A 58 6.66 5.20 -15.95
C ASP A 58 6.73 5.94 -14.60
N TYR A 59 5.56 6.33 -14.07
CA TYR A 59 5.48 6.96 -12.76
C TYR A 59 5.88 5.98 -11.66
N LEU A 60 5.27 4.79 -11.63
CA LEU A 60 5.61 3.72 -10.68
C LEU A 60 7.10 3.33 -10.79
N ARG A 61 7.64 3.30 -12.00
CA ARG A 61 9.03 2.96 -12.26
C ARG A 61 10.00 4.04 -11.77
N THR A 62 9.59 5.31 -11.81
CA THR A 62 10.34 6.45 -11.26
C THR A 62 10.32 6.43 -9.74
N HIS A 63 9.18 6.09 -9.15
CA HIS A 63 8.97 5.99 -7.70
C HIS A 63 9.00 4.52 -7.25
N SER A 64 10.13 3.87 -7.52
CA SER A 64 10.39 2.50 -7.11
C SER A 64 11.85 2.31 -6.72
N SER A 65 12.06 1.38 -5.80
CA SER A 65 13.36 1.01 -5.28
C SER A 65 13.57 -0.50 -5.30
N PRO A 66 14.80 -0.99 -5.52
CA PRO A 66 15.11 -2.40 -5.33
C PRO A 66 14.83 -2.80 -3.88
N THR A 67 14.05 -3.86 -3.69
CA THR A 67 13.65 -4.36 -2.37
C THR A 67 13.83 -5.87 -2.32
N THR A 68 14.27 -6.38 -1.18
CA THR A 68 14.29 -7.83 -0.93
C THR A 68 12.88 -8.31 -0.62
N ILE A 69 12.38 -9.22 -1.45
CA ILE A 69 11.09 -9.87 -1.31
C ILE A 69 11.32 -11.28 -0.79
N SER A 70 10.69 -11.61 0.33
CA SER A 70 10.77 -12.94 0.95
C SER A 70 9.49 -13.73 0.71
N GLY A 71 9.63 -15.01 0.35
CA GLY A 71 8.54 -15.93 0.12
C GLY A 71 8.89 -17.32 0.63
N GLY A 72 8.26 -17.76 1.73
CA GLY A 72 8.58 -19.04 2.35
C GLY A 72 10.03 -19.09 2.81
N THR A 73 10.79 -20.04 2.26
CA THR A 73 12.24 -20.20 2.53
C THR A 73 13.13 -19.44 1.55
N GLN A 74 12.54 -18.82 0.52
CA GLN A 74 13.25 -18.16 -0.57
C GLN A 74 13.14 -16.65 -0.46
N SER A 75 14.08 -15.94 -1.11
CA SER A 75 14.03 -14.50 -1.24
C SER A 75 14.70 -14.06 -2.52
N THR A 76 14.18 -13.02 -3.15
CA THR A 76 14.79 -12.39 -4.32
C THR A 76 14.83 -10.88 -4.18
N THR A 77 15.63 -10.21 -5.00
CA THR A 77 15.61 -8.75 -5.10
C THR A 77 14.82 -8.38 -6.32
N ALA A 78 13.75 -7.62 -6.13
CA ALA A 78 12.94 -7.12 -7.22
C ALA A 78 12.68 -5.63 -7.04
N ARG A 79 12.40 -4.94 -8.14
CA ARG A 79 11.97 -3.54 -8.08
C ARG A 79 10.53 -3.43 -7.60
N ALA A 80 10.32 -2.73 -6.49
CA ALA A 80 9.00 -2.50 -5.91
C ALA A 80 8.68 -1.00 -5.88
N ALA A 81 7.40 -0.65 -6.08
CA ALA A 81 6.93 0.72 -5.90
C ALA A 81 7.18 1.18 -4.46
N ASP A 82 7.60 2.43 -4.32
CA ASP A 82 7.90 3.00 -3.01
C ASP A 82 6.64 3.00 -2.13
N GLY A 83 6.82 2.76 -0.82
CA GLY A 83 5.72 2.60 0.12
C GLY A 83 4.77 3.81 0.13
N GLU A 84 5.30 5.00 -0.07
CA GLU A 84 4.55 6.25 -0.11
C GLU A 84 3.56 6.31 -1.28
N VAL A 85 3.94 5.82 -2.47
CA VAL A 85 3.05 5.75 -3.63
C VAL A 85 1.90 4.79 -3.35
N LEU A 86 2.23 3.66 -2.73
CA LEU A 86 1.25 2.62 -2.43
C LEU A 86 0.30 3.03 -1.31
N VAL A 87 0.77 3.77 -0.31
CA VAL A 87 -0.06 4.40 0.72
C VAL A 87 -1.02 5.41 0.09
N ALA A 88 -0.54 6.28 -0.81
CA ALA A 88 -1.41 7.21 -1.52
C ALA A 88 -2.50 6.46 -2.31
N ALA A 89 -2.14 5.42 -3.07
CA ALA A 89 -3.12 4.62 -3.81
C ALA A 89 -4.14 3.91 -2.90
N LYS A 90 -3.72 3.45 -1.72
CA LYS A 90 -4.62 2.86 -0.72
C LYS A 90 -5.58 3.88 -0.11
N LEU A 91 -5.14 5.11 0.13
CA LEU A 91 -6.01 6.19 0.60
C LEU A 91 -7.09 6.53 -0.43
N HIS A 92 -6.78 6.50 -1.73
CA HIS A 92 -7.79 6.63 -2.78
C HIS A 92 -8.82 5.49 -2.78
N SER A 93 -8.41 4.27 -2.42
CA SER A 93 -9.31 3.11 -2.33
C SER A 93 -10.26 3.21 -1.12
N GLY A 94 -9.76 3.77 0.00
CA GLY A 94 -10.51 4.01 1.24
C GLY A 94 -11.09 2.76 1.91
N ARG A 95 -10.79 1.56 1.41
CA ARG A 95 -11.32 0.32 1.99
C ARG A 95 -10.77 0.15 3.40
N LYS A 96 -11.61 -0.36 4.30
CA LYS A 96 -11.25 -0.65 5.70
C LYS A 96 -10.00 -1.54 5.84
N THR A 97 -9.74 -2.43 4.88
CA THR A 97 -8.50 -3.22 4.83
C THR A 97 -7.30 -2.38 4.42
N ASP A 98 -7.47 -1.49 3.44
CA ASP A 98 -6.42 -0.62 2.95
C ASP A 98 -6.00 0.38 4.03
N LEU A 99 -6.95 0.90 4.83
CA LEU A 99 -6.64 1.76 5.98
C LEU A 99 -5.80 1.06 7.05
N ALA A 100 -6.05 -0.23 7.30
CA ALA A 100 -5.23 -1.01 8.24
C ALA A 100 -3.81 -1.24 7.71
N ASP A 101 -3.65 -1.44 6.40
CA ASP A 101 -2.33 -1.54 5.76
C ASP A 101 -1.59 -0.20 5.78
N VAL A 102 -2.30 0.91 5.54
CA VAL A 102 -1.72 2.27 5.65
C VAL A 102 -1.23 2.53 7.07
N LEU A 103 -2.04 2.21 8.07
CA LEU A 103 -1.65 2.34 9.48
C LEU A 103 -0.40 1.53 9.81
N ALA A 104 -0.30 0.30 9.31
CA ALA A 104 0.87 -0.56 9.52
C ALA A 104 2.14 0.03 8.88
N ALA A 105 2.01 0.86 7.85
CA ALA A 105 3.13 1.49 7.16
C ALA A 105 3.58 2.80 7.82
N ILE A 106 2.73 3.45 8.65
CA ILE A 106 3.02 4.76 9.28
C ILE A 106 4.41 4.82 9.93
N PRO A 107 4.87 3.82 10.70
CA PRO A 107 6.18 3.90 11.35
C PRO A 107 7.39 3.94 10.40
N SER A 108 7.20 3.56 9.12
CA SER A 108 8.29 3.41 8.15
C SER A 108 8.15 4.26 6.89
N ILE A 109 7.10 5.08 6.76
CA ILE A 109 6.83 5.89 5.57
C ILE A 109 6.90 7.39 5.85
N ASN A 110 7.27 8.18 4.84
CA ASN A 110 7.23 9.63 4.92
C ASN A 110 5.89 10.18 4.40
N LEU A 111 5.04 10.68 5.30
CA LEU A 111 3.73 11.22 4.95
C LEU A 111 3.78 12.48 4.06
N ASP A 112 4.82 13.31 4.17
CA ASP A 112 4.98 14.45 3.26
C ASP A 112 5.27 13.98 1.83
N MET A 113 5.95 12.85 1.67
CA MET A 113 6.14 12.22 0.36
C MET A 113 4.87 11.54 -0.15
N VAL A 114 4.06 10.93 0.73
CA VAL A 114 2.71 10.42 0.39
C VAL A 114 1.85 11.52 -0.22
N GLU A 115 1.85 12.71 0.38
CA GLU A 115 1.08 13.86 -0.11
C GLU A 115 1.41 14.20 -1.57
N THR A 116 2.69 14.14 -1.95
CA THR A 116 3.11 14.38 -3.35
C THR A 116 2.52 13.38 -4.35
N HIS A 117 2.05 12.23 -3.87
CA HIS A 117 1.47 11.16 -4.67
C HIS A 117 -0.06 11.12 -4.59
N LEU A 118 -0.67 11.80 -3.62
CA LEU A 118 -2.06 11.71 -3.23
C LEU A 118 -3.00 12.57 -4.08
N HIS A 119 -2.61 13.78 -4.48
CA HIS A 119 -3.54 14.68 -5.19
C HIS A 119 -3.66 14.33 -6.68
N ARG A 120 -4.45 13.29 -6.99
CA ARG A 120 -4.67 12.76 -8.34
C ARG A 120 -6.14 12.48 -8.62
N GLY A 121 -6.51 12.55 -9.90
CA GLY A 121 -7.87 12.25 -10.33
C GLY A 121 -8.88 13.32 -9.90
N ASP A 122 -10.03 12.86 -9.41
CA ASP A 122 -11.17 13.65 -8.99
C ASP A 122 -11.00 14.10 -7.53
N ALA A 123 -10.73 15.40 -7.35
CA ALA A 123 -10.38 15.96 -6.05
C ALA A 123 -11.53 15.91 -5.03
N ASP A 124 -12.77 16.09 -5.47
CA ASP A 124 -13.94 16.03 -4.59
C ASP A 124 -14.17 14.59 -4.14
N ALA A 125 -14.07 13.62 -5.07
CA ALA A 125 -14.19 12.20 -4.72
C ALA A 125 -13.04 11.73 -3.80
N LEU A 126 -11.82 12.26 -3.97
CA LEU A 126 -10.72 12.00 -3.05
C LEU A 126 -11.05 12.57 -1.66
N ARG A 127 -11.50 13.83 -1.57
CA ARG A 127 -11.87 14.44 -0.30
C ARG A 127 -12.92 13.61 0.43
N ASP A 128 -13.97 13.16 -0.27
CA ASP A 128 -15.01 12.30 0.29
C ASP A 128 -14.43 10.99 0.85
N GLN A 129 -13.50 10.34 0.12
CA GLN A 129 -12.83 9.13 0.62
C GLN A 129 -12.00 9.39 1.88
N LEU A 130 -11.29 10.51 1.95
CA LEU A 130 -10.48 10.87 3.12
C LEU A 130 -11.37 11.21 4.32
N SER A 131 -12.50 11.89 4.11
CA SER A 131 -13.47 12.18 5.17
C SER A 131 -14.15 10.91 5.71
N GLU A 132 -14.54 9.97 4.83
CA GLU A 132 -15.07 8.66 5.24
C GLU A 132 -14.04 7.85 6.03
N ALA A 133 -12.78 7.85 5.58
CA ALA A 133 -11.68 7.21 6.29
C ALA A 133 -11.46 7.82 7.68
N GLN A 134 -11.43 9.15 7.78
CA GLN A 134 -11.29 9.85 9.06
C GLN A 134 -12.42 9.46 10.03
N THR A 135 -13.67 9.53 9.58
CA THR A 135 -14.85 9.18 10.40
C THR A 135 -14.74 7.75 10.93
N PHE A 136 -14.39 6.80 10.06
CA PHE A 136 -14.23 5.40 10.44
C PHE A 136 -13.13 5.18 11.50
N ILE A 137 -12.03 5.93 11.42
CA ILE A 137 -10.92 5.85 12.37
C ILE A 137 -11.33 6.48 13.71
N GLU A 138 -11.97 7.65 13.69
CA GLU A 138 -12.46 8.34 14.90
C GLU A 138 -13.52 7.52 15.67
N GLU A 139 -14.33 6.71 14.97
CA GLU A 139 -15.28 5.78 15.58
C GLU A 139 -14.62 4.51 16.18
N GLY A 140 -13.29 4.39 16.12
CA GLY A 140 -12.55 3.24 16.63
C GLY A 140 -12.61 2.01 15.72
N GLY A 141 -13.07 2.17 14.48
CA GLY A 141 -13.19 1.07 13.53
C GLY A 141 -11.87 0.41 13.14
N LEU A 142 -10.77 1.16 13.26
CA LEU A 142 -9.44 0.72 12.83
C LEU A 142 -8.82 -0.31 13.79
N ASP A 143 -9.00 -0.15 15.11
CA ASP A 143 -8.42 -1.06 16.11
C ASP A 143 -8.88 -2.51 15.93
N HIS A 144 -10.18 -2.71 15.73
CA HIS A 144 -10.74 -4.04 15.51
C HIS A 144 -10.21 -4.67 14.22
N ARG A 145 -10.02 -3.87 13.16
CA ARG A 145 -9.48 -4.34 11.88
C ARG A 145 -8.01 -4.67 11.98
N PHE A 146 -7.22 -3.82 12.64
CA PHE A 146 -5.80 -4.01 12.82
C PHE A 146 -5.51 -5.28 13.62
N LYS A 147 -6.22 -5.48 14.74
CA LYS A 147 -6.14 -6.71 15.54
C LYS A 147 -6.50 -7.96 14.74
N SER A 148 -7.57 -7.89 13.96
CA SER A 148 -8.00 -9.01 13.11
C SER A 148 -7.01 -9.33 11.99
N MET A 149 -6.22 -8.35 11.53
CA MET A 149 -5.32 -8.52 10.40
C MET A 149 -3.89 -8.89 10.80
N PHE A 150 -3.38 -8.37 11.91
CA PHE A 150 -1.97 -8.53 12.29
C PHE A 150 -1.76 -9.32 13.58
N GLY A 151 -2.83 -9.81 14.22
CA GLY A 151 -2.74 -10.58 15.47
C GLY A 151 -2.20 -9.79 16.68
N GLN A 152 -1.96 -8.49 16.52
CA GLN A 152 -1.41 -7.59 17.54
C GLN A 152 -2.47 -7.12 18.54
N SER A 153 -2.02 -6.68 19.72
CA SER A 153 -2.86 -6.28 20.86
C SER A 153 -3.79 -5.10 20.53
N SER A 154 -3.27 -4.13 19.77
CA SER A 154 -3.95 -2.93 19.25
C SER A 154 -3.01 -2.20 18.29
N ALA A 155 -3.54 -1.28 17.48
CA ALA A 155 -2.70 -0.31 16.78
C ALA A 155 -2.06 0.68 17.79
N SER A 156 -0.95 1.32 17.42
CA SER A 156 -0.39 2.39 18.23
C SER A 156 -1.32 3.59 18.21
N ALA A 157 -1.64 4.14 19.39
CA ALA A 157 -2.44 5.36 19.48
C ALA A 157 -1.73 6.55 18.78
N GLU A 158 -0.40 6.60 18.84
CA GLU A 158 0.42 7.61 18.19
C GLU A 158 0.34 7.50 16.65
N ASP A 159 0.37 6.28 16.10
CA ASP A 159 0.24 6.06 14.65
C ASP A 159 -1.17 6.42 14.16
N ILE A 160 -2.20 6.12 14.97
CA ILE A 160 -3.58 6.51 14.67
C ILE A 160 -3.71 8.04 14.66
N GLU A 161 -3.17 8.72 15.67
CA GLU A 161 -3.20 10.18 15.76
C GLU A 161 -2.47 10.83 14.57
N THR A 162 -1.27 10.32 14.25
CA THR A 162 -0.47 10.76 13.09
C THR A 162 -1.26 10.62 11.79
N LEU A 163 -1.93 9.48 11.57
CA LEU A 163 -2.75 9.27 10.39
C LEU A 163 -3.97 10.21 10.37
N LEU A 164 -4.63 10.43 11.50
CA LEU A 164 -5.77 11.36 11.59
C LEU A 164 -5.38 12.80 11.30
N GLU A 165 -4.25 13.27 11.84
CA GLU A 165 -3.71 14.60 11.57
C GLU A 165 -3.39 14.76 10.08
N PHE A 166 -2.76 13.75 9.48
CA PHE A 166 -2.49 13.74 8.05
C PHE A 166 -3.79 13.85 7.25
N LEU A 167 -4.79 13.00 7.51
CA LEU A 167 -6.07 13.02 6.79
C LEU A 167 -6.78 14.38 6.91
N LYS A 168 -6.73 15.02 8.08
CA LYS A 168 -7.32 16.35 8.31
C LYS A 168 -6.65 17.42 7.46
N ARG A 169 -5.31 17.42 7.40
CA ARG A 169 -4.52 18.37 6.58
C ARG A 169 -4.88 18.32 5.10
N GLN A 170 -5.22 17.15 4.57
CA GLN A 170 -5.56 16.97 3.15
C GLN A 170 -6.97 17.45 2.77
N GLN A 171 -7.80 17.83 3.76
CA GLN A 171 -9.19 18.24 3.55
C GLN A 171 -9.39 19.76 3.62
N GLU A 172 -8.38 20.51 4.07
CA GLU A 172 -8.34 21.97 4.09
C GLU A 172 -8.16 22.58 2.68
#